data_AF-A0AA48KFQ7-F1
#
_entry.id   AF-A0AA48KFQ7-F1
#
_cell.length_a   1.000
_cell.length_b   1.000
_cell.length_c   1.000
_cell.angle_alpha   90.00
_cell.angle_beta   90.00
_cell.angle_gamma   90.00
#
_symmetry.space_group_name_H-M   'P 1'
#
loop_
_entity.id
_entity.type
_entity.pdbx_description
1 polymer ?
#
loop_
_entity_poly.entity_id
_entity_poly.type
_entity_poly.pdbx_seq_one_letter_code
_entity_poly.pdbx_strand_id
1 'polypeptide(L)'
;MKHEFAYEEAQRHLKQRNRFAALASVLGLTSLLAVGAAATREESMILVPVTSERLTLGSGATDAHYLELVTRDTALMLLNRAPESLDYWMEQVLKVADPSAHGRLKAELVKIVDEQRGSDISQAFVISRMEVDPQALTATVTGTLKTFVGAQVIASQQRSFEFSWNRRGLSLGLTSFRQLPTENEEANP
;
A
#
# COMPACT_ATOMS: atom_id res chain seq x y z
N MET A 1 72.35 12.02 20.55
CA MET A 1 71.06 12.73 20.69
C MET A 1 70.22 12.79 19.42
N LYS A 2 70.63 13.40 18.29
CA LYS A 2 69.75 13.50 17.09
C LYS A 2 69.31 12.17 16.46
N HIS A 3 70.14 11.12 16.56
CA HIS A 3 69.81 9.80 16.00
C HIS A 3 68.82 8.99 16.86
N GLU A 4 68.75 9.21 18.17
CA GLU A 4 67.79 8.52 19.05
C GLU A 4 66.37 9.06 18.87
N PHE A 5 66.22 10.39 18.68
CA PHE A 5 64.92 11.01 18.40
C PHE A 5 64.31 10.52 17.07
N ALA A 6 65.14 10.35 16.02
CA ALA A 6 64.68 9.84 14.73
C ALA A 6 64.23 8.36 14.78
N TYR A 7 64.89 7.55 15.60
CA TYR A 7 64.50 6.14 15.82
C TYR A 7 63.19 6.02 16.61
N GLU A 8 62.99 6.88 17.61
CA GLU A 8 61.78 6.87 18.43
C GLU A 8 60.55 7.35 17.63
N GLU A 9 60.70 8.37 16.78
CA GLU A 9 59.65 8.83 15.86
C GLU A 9 59.30 7.75 14.82
N ALA A 10 60.30 7.10 14.22
CA ALA A 10 60.08 6.01 13.27
C ALA A 10 59.31 4.83 13.90
N GLN A 11 59.63 4.47 15.15
CA GLN A 11 58.89 3.43 15.88
C GLN A 11 57.46 3.84 16.22
N ARG A 12 57.21 5.12 16.53
CA ARG A 12 55.84 5.63 16.77
C ARG A 12 54.99 5.55 15.50
N HIS A 13 55.53 5.94 14.35
CA HIS A 13 54.83 5.84 13.07
C HIS A 13 54.53 4.39 12.67
N LEU A 14 55.45 3.45 12.91
CA LEU A 14 55.21 2.03 12.67
C LEU A 14 54.11 1.45 13.58
N LYS A 15 54.09 1.83 14.86
CA LYS A 15 53.03 1.43 15.80
C LYS A 15 51.67 2.03 15.43
N GLN A 16 51.63 3.29 14.99
CA GLN A 16 50.41 3.95 14.50
C GLN A 16 49.89 3.25 13.23
N ARG A 17 50.76 2.96 12.26
CA ARG A 17 50.39 2.23 11.04
C ARG A 17 49.79 0.86 11.35
N ASN A 18 50.41 0.10 12.25
CA ASN A 18 49.90 -1.22 12.63
C ASN A 18 48.56 -1.13 13.36
N ARG A 19 48.34 -0.09 14.18
CA ARG A 19 47.04 0.18 14.82
C ARG A 19 45.96 0.53 13.80
N PHE A 20 46.27 1.40 12.83
CA PHE A 20 45.33 1.74 11.76
C PHE A 20 45.03 0.54 10.85
N ALA A 21 46.03 -0.27 10.53
CA ALA A 21 45.85 -1.51 9.77
C ALA A 21 44.95 -2.49 10.53
N ALA A 22 45.17 -2.69 11.83
CA ALA A 22 44.32 -3.54 12.66
C ALA A 22 42.87 -3.03 12.72
N LEU A 23 42.68 -1.72 12.92
CA LEU A 23 41.36 -1.10 12.96
C LEU A 23 40.62 -1.24 11.61
N ALA A 24 41.32 -1.02 10.50
CA ALA A 24 40.76 -1.18 9.16
C ALA A 24 40.35 -2.62 8.87
N SER A 25 41.17 -3.60 9.28
CA SER A 25 40.83 -5.03 9.14
C SER A 25 39.59 -5.40 9.94
N VAL A 26 39.46 -4.91 11.17
CA VAL A 26 38.28 -5.17 12.02
C VAL A 26 37.03 -4.57 11.38
N LEU A 27 37.08 -3.30 10.94
CA LEU A 27 35.96 -2.64 10.27
C LEU A 27 35.56 -3.36 8.99
N GLY A 28 36.55 -3.76 8.18
CA GLY A 28 36.32 -4.51 6.94
C GLY A 28 35.61 -5.85 7.21
N LEU A 29 36.04 -6.57 8.24
CA LEU A 29 35.41 -7.83 8.64
C LEU A 29 33.97 -7.63 9.13
N THR A 30 33.73 -6.63 9.97
CA THR A 30 32.38 -6.33 10.49
C THR A 30 31.43 -5.88 9.39
N SER A 31 31.92 -5.10 8.41
CA SER A 31 31.12 -4.68 7.26
C SER A 31 30.76 -5.87 6.37
N LEU A 32 31.71 -6.78 6.11
CA LEU A 32 31.46 -8.02 5.36
C LEU A 32 30.40 -8.91 6.05
N LEU A 33 30.51 -9.06 7.38
CA LEU A 33 29.53 -9.81 8.17
C LEU A 33 28.15 -9.14 8.16
N ALA A 34 28.09 -7.82 8.27
CA ALA A 34 26.83 -7.06 8.22
C ALA A 34 26.15 -7.18 6.85
N VAL A 35 26.91 -7.10 5.76
CA VAL A 35 26.40 -7.29 4.39
C VAL A 35 25.94 -8.73 4.17
N GLY A 36 26.70 -9.71 4.65
CA GLY A 36 26.30 -11.12 4.59
C GLY A 36 25.01 -11.40 5.36
N ALA A 37 24.90 -10.89 6.59
CA ALA A 37 23.71 -11.04 7.42
C ALA A 37 22.47 -10.33 6.83
N ALA A 38 22.66 -9.18 6.18
CA ALA A 38 21.59 -8.49 5.46
C ALA A 38 21.15 -9.28 4.21
N ALA A 39 22.09 -9.89 3.49
CA ALA A 39 21.80 -10.69 2.30
C ALA A 39 21.08 -12.01 2.61
N THR A 40 21.30 -12.59 3.79
CA THR A 40 20.64 -13.83 4.24
C THR A 40 19.35 -13.58 5.03
N ARG A 41 18.92 -12.33 5.20
CA ARG A 41 17.70 -12.01 5.94
C ARG A 41 16.49 -12.42 5.10
N GLU A 42 15.88 -13.55 5.44
CA GLU A 42 14.57 -13.96 4.88
C GLU A 42 13.50 -12.96 5.32
N GLU A 43 13.13 -12.05 4.42
CA GLU A 43 11.92 -11.26 4.54
C GLU A 43 10.74 -12.07 3.98
N SER A 44 9.94 -12.67 4.85
CA SER A 44 8.46 -12.57 4.86
C SER A 44 7.76 -13.82 5.41
N MET A 45 6.82 -13.58 6.33
CA MET A 45 5.60 -14.39 6.44
C MET A 45 4.49 -13.50 7.00
N ILE A 46 3.62 -13.02 6.10
CA ILE A 46 2.32 -12.48 6.50
C ILE A 46 1.32 -13.61 6.23
N LEU A 47 0.72 -14.13 7.29
CA LEU A 47 -0.38 -15.08 7.22
C LEU A 47 -1.60 -14.32 6.65
N VAL A 48 -1.78 -14.35 5.33
CA VAL A 48 -3.02 -13.89 4.72
C VAL A 48 -4.04 -15.03 4.86
N PRO A 49 -5.19 -14.84 5.52
CA PRO A 49 -6.17 -15.91 5.65
C PRO A 49 -6.70 -16.35 4.28
N VAL A 50 -6.70 -17.68 4.07
CA VAL A 50 -7.41 -18.47 3.05
C VAL A 50 -7.37 -17.99 1.58
N THR A 51 -6.23 -17.49 1.09
CA THR A 51 -6.02 -17.47 -0.36
C THR A 51 -5.58 -18.86 -0.84
N SER A 52 -6.17 -19.35 -1.93
CA SER A 52 -5.74 -20.58 -2.61
C SER A 52 -4.40 -20.43 -3.35
N GLU A 53 -3.92 -19.19 -3.49
CA GLU A 53 -2.76 -18.83 -4.30
C GLU A 53 -1.59 -18.36 -3.42
N ARG A 54 -0.37 -18.67 -3.87
CA ARG A 54 0.85 -18.22 -3.20
C ARG A 54 1.12 -16.77 -3.57
N LEU A 55 0.92 -15.86 -2.61
CA LEU A 55 1.29 -14.46 -2.75
C LEU A 55 2.80 -14.31 -2.54
N THR A 56 3.53 -13.81 -3.53
CA THR A 56 4.94 -13.45 -3.37
C THR A 56 5.06 -11.97 -3.05
N LEU A 57 5.45 -11.65 -1.82
CA LEU A 57 5.78 -10.29 -1.41
C LEU A 57 7.29 -10.09 -1.53
N GLY A 58 7.73 -9.39 -2.56
CA GLY A 58 9.14 -9.01 -2.75
C GLY A 58 9.28 -7.52 -2.98
N SER A 59 10.49 -6.96 -2.86
CA SER A 59 10.77 -5.54 -3.16
C SER A 59 10.61 -5.16 -4.65
N GLY A 60 10.50 -6.17 -5.54
CA GLY A 60 10.22 -6.03 -6.98
C GLY A 60 8.73 -5.84 -7.30
N ALA A 61 8.28 -6.10 -8.53
CA ALA A 61 6.90 -5.85 -8.96
C ALA A 61 5.83 -6.42 -8.01
N THR A 62 4.75 -5.66 -7.80
CA THR A 62 3.58 -6.12 -7.03
C THR A 62 2.96 -7.33 -7.74
N ASP A 63 2.68 -8.40 -7.01
CA ASP A 63 1.95 -9.55 -7.56
C ASP A 63 0.52 -9.14 -7.92
N ALA A 64 0.05 -9.56 -9.10
CA ALA A 64 -1.30 -9.27 -9.58
C ALA A 64 -2.36 -9.77 -8.59
N HIS A 65 -2.15 -10.96 -8.02
CA HIS A 65 -3.07 -11.54 -7.05
C HIS A 65 -3.11 -10.75 -5.74
N TYR A 66 -1.99 -10.17 -5.32
CA TYR A 66 -1.97 -9.29 -4.14
C TYR A 66 -2.73 -7.99 -4.41
N LEU A 67 -2.52 -7.36 -5.57
CA LEU A 67 -3.24 -6.16 -5.98
C LEU A 67 -4.75 -6.43 -6.09
N GLU A 68 -5.14 -7.57 -6.67
CA GLU A 68 -6.54 -8.00 -6.75
C GLU A 68 -7.15 -8.22 -5.37
N LEU A 69 -6.44 -8.92 -4.47
CA LEU A 69 -6.89 -9.20 -3.11
C LEU A 69 -7.16 -7.91 -2.32
N VAL A 70 -6.19 -6.98 -2.32
CA VAL A 70 -6.30 -5.69 -1.64
C VAL A 70 -7.40 -4.83 -2.26
N THR A 71 -7.49 -4.82 -3.59
CA THR A 71 -8.54 -4.08 -4.29
C THR A 71 -9.91 -4.63 -3.98
N ARG A 72 -10.09 -5.95 -3.96
CA ARG A 72 -11.38 -6.59 -3.64
C ARG A 72 -11.86 -6.23 -2.23
N ASP A 73 -11.00 -6.37 -1.23
CA ASP A 73 -11.33 -6.03 0.15
C ASP A 73 -11.72 -4.55 0.26
N THR A 74 -10.90 -3.68 -0.34
CA THR A 74 -11.12 -2.23 -0.30
C THR A 74 -12.37 -1.81 -1.07
N ALA A 75 -12.66 -2.43 -2.22
CA ALA A 75 -13.85 -2.16 -3.01
C ALA A 75 -15.12 -2.56 -2.25
N LEU A 76 -15.13 -3.74 -1.63
CA LEU A 76 -16.25 -4.17 -0.81
C LEU A 76 -16.46 -3.25 0.39
N MET A 77 -15.40 -2.79 1.04
CA MET A 77 -15.48 -1.81 2.13
C MET A 77 -15.99 -0.44 1.66
N LEU A 78 -15.49 0.09 0.54
CA LEU A 78 -15.84 1.42 0.03
C LEU A 78 -17.25 1.49 -0.53
N LEU A 79 -17.68 0.45 -1.24
CA LEU A 79 -18.90 0.44 -2.07
C LEU A 79 -20.12 -0.16 -1.35
N ASN A 80 -19.96 -0.63 -0.10
CA ASN A 80 -21.06 -1.10 0.74
C ASN A 80 -21.15 -0.24 2.00
N ARG A 81 -22.27 0.46 2.17
CA ARG A 81 -22.46 1.38 3.30
C ARG A 81 -23.94 1.55 3.65
N ALA A 82 -24.19 1.81 4.93
CA ALA A 82 -25.50 2.12 5.47
C ALA A 82 -25.39 3.25 6.51
N PRO A 83 -26.47 4.02 6.75
CA PRO A 83 -26.46 5.19 7.63
C PRO A 83 -25.94 4.89 9.04
N GLU A 84 -26.22 3.70 9.57
CA GLU A 84 -25.86 3.28 10.92
C GLU A 84 -24.36 3.02 11.10
N SER A 85 -23.63 2.79 10.00
CA SER A 85 -22.21 2.42 10.02
C SER A 85 -21.30 3.45 9.36
N LEU A 86 -21.79 4.65 9.02
CA LEU A 86 -21.04 5.65 8.25
C LEU A 86 -19.76 6.14 8.95
N ASP A 87 -19.81 6.34 10.27
CA ASP A 87 -18.64 6.81 11.03
C ASP A 87 -17.51 5.76 11.02
N TYR A 88 -17.87 4.49 11.26
CA TYR A 88 -16.93 3.37 11.19
C TYR A 88 -16.39 3.17 9.77
N TRP A 89 -17.26 3.26 8.76
CA TRP A 89 -16.92 3.15 7.35
C TRP A 89 -15.86 4.18 6.96
N MET A 90 -16.08 5.46 7.28
CA MET A 90 -15.13 6.53 6.97
C MET A 90 -13.78 6.29 7.64
N GLU A 91 -13.77 5.87 8.90
CA GLU A 91 -12.53 5.54 9.63
C GLU A 91 -11.75 4.41 8.94
N GLN A 92 -12.42 3.32 8.53
CA GLN A 92 -11.73 2.19 7.90
C GLN A 92 -11.20 2.54 6.50
N VAL A 93 -11.95 3.30 5.70
CA VAL A 93 -11.48 3.77 4.39
C VAL A 93 -10.21 4.62 4.54
N LEU A 94 -10.17 5.51 5.53
CA LEU A 94 -9.02 6.37 5.77
C LEU A 94 -7.76 5.63 6.28
N LYS A 95 -7.90 4.43 6.85
CA LYS A 95 -6.75 3.57 7.21
C LYS A 95 -6.05 2.99 5.99
N VAL A 96 -6.78 2.77 4.90
CA VAL A 96 -6.25 2.23 3.64
C VAL A 96 -5.69 3.35 2.75
N ALA A 97 -6.10 4.60 2.96
CA ALA A 97 -5.61 5.76 2.22
C ALA A 97 -4.09 5.95 2.34
N ASP A 98 -3.46 6.31 1.21
CA ASP A 98 -2.09 6.80 1.22
C ASP A 98 -2.02 8.18 1.94
N PRO A 99 -1.02 8.44 2.80
CA PRO A 99 -0.87 9.72 3.50
C PRO A 99 -0.86 10.93 2.58
N SER A 100 -0.33 10.79 1.36
CA SER A 100 -0.33 11.86 0.37
C SER A 100 -1.73 12.22 -0.12
N ALA A 101 -2.65 11.25 -0.13
CA ALA A 101 -4.03 11.40 -0.58
C ALA A 101 -5.04 11.57 0.56
N HIS A 102 -4.63 11.36 1.81
CA HIS A 102 -5.52 11.29 2.97
C HIS A 102 -6.41 12.52 3.14
N GLY A 103 -5.86 13.73 2.97
CA GLY A 103 -6.63 14.98 3.09
C GLY A 103 -7.74 15.11 2.04
N ARG A 104 -7.43 14.78 0.79
CA ARG A 104 -8.40 14.81 -0.31
C ARG A 104 -9.49 13.75 -0.13
N LEU A 105 -9.08 12.51 0.12
CA LEU A 105 -10.02 11.39 0.34
C LEU A 105 -10.93 11.70 1.53
N LYS A 106 -10.39 12.23 2.64
CA LYS A 106 -11.21 12.65 3.78
C LYS A 106 -12.27 13.68 3.39
N ALA A 107 -11.93 14.69 2.60
CA ALA A 107 -12.89 15.69 2.16
C ALA A 107 -14.03 15.08 1.31
N GLU A 108 -13.70 14.16 0.40
CA GLU A 108 -14.69 13.43 -0.41
C GLU A 108 -15.60 12.55 0.46
N LEU A 109 -15.02 11.84 1.44
CA LEU A 109 -15.78 10.97 2.35
C LEU A 109 -16.71 11.77 3.27
N VAL A 110 -16.27 12.93 3.79
CA VAL A 110 -17.11 13.80 4.62
C VAL A 110 -18.34 14.25 3.85
N LYS A 111 -18.19 14.64 2.58
CA LYS A 111 -19.32 15.00 1.73
C LYS A 111 -20.34 13.86 1.62
N ILE A 112 -19.85 12.64 1.40
CA ILE A 112 -20.71 11.44 1.32
C ILE A 112 -21.44 11.19 2.64
N VAL A 113 -20.73 11.32 3.77
CA VAL A 113 -21.31 11.14 5.10
C VAL A 113 -22.39 12.17 5.37
N ASP A 114 -22.13 13.44 5.05
CA ASP A 114 -23.10 14.53 5.25
C ASP A 114 -24.35 14.35 4.39
N GLU A 115 -24.22 13.84 3.16
CA GLU A 115 -25.34 13.54 2.26
C GLU A 115 -26.19 12.35 2.73
N GLN A 116 -25.57 11.34 3.36
CA GLN A 116 -26.28 10.11 3.77
C GLN A 116 -26.74 10.13 5.22
N ARG A 117 -26.16 10.99 6.06
CA ARG A 117 -26.53 11.10 7.48
C ARG A 117 -27.98 11.57 7.60
N GLY A 118 -28.79 10.78 8.31
CA GLY A 118 -30.22 11.05 8.50
C GLY A 118 -31.10 10.67 7.30
N SER A 119 -30.53 10.05 6.26
CA SER A 119 -31.29 9.35 5.22
C SER A 119 -31.45 7.87 5.58
N ASP A 120 -32.47 7.21 5.03
CA ASP A 120 -32.62 5.74 5.08
C ASP A 120 -31.95 5.05 3.87
N ILE A 121 -30.97 5.72 3.24
CA ILE A 121 -30.33 5.26 2.02
C ILE A 121 -29.15 4.35 2.37
N SER A 122 -29.20 3.11 1.88
CA SER A 122 -28.05 2.21 1.92
C SER A 122 -27.62 1.79 0.52
N GLN A 123 -26.37 1.39 0.38
CA GLN A 123 -25.77 0.96 -0.88
C GLN A 123 -25.09 -0.38 -0.70
N ALA A 124 -25.29 -1.26 -1.67
CA ALA A 124 -24.58 -2.52 -1.76
C ALA A 124 -24.01 -2.72 -3.16
N PHE A 125 -22.79 -3.24 -3.25
CA PHE A 125 -22.11 -3.48 -4.51
C PHE A 125 -21.72 -4.94 -4.65
N VAL A 126 -22.14 -5.53 -5.76
CA VAL A 126 -21.85 -6.93 -6.10
C VAL A 126 -20.84 -6.95 -7.24
N ILE A 127 -19.61 -7.38 -6.95
CA ILE A 127 -18.53 -7.48 -7.94
C ILE A 127 -18.87 -8.56 -8.96
N SER A 128 -18.75 -8.26 -10.25
CA SER A 128 -18.90 -9.20 -11.35
C SER A 128 -17.60 -9.47 -12.12
N ARG A 129 -16.69 -8.48 -12.18
CA ARG A 129 -15.39 -8.57 -12.84
C ARG A 129 -14.37 -7.66 -12.17
N MET A 130 -13.12 -8.08 -12.17
CA MET A 130 -11.98 -7.26 -11.75
C MET A 130 -10.85 -7.39 -12.77
N GLU A 131 -10.20 -6.27 -13.06
CA GLU A 131 -9.01 -6.20 -13.90
C GLU A 131 -7.93 -5.45 -13.13
N VAL A 132 -6.72 -5.99 -13.09
CA VAL A 132 -5.60 -5.40 -12.34
C VAL A 132 -4.42 -5.15 -13.27
N ASP A 133 -3.80 -3.99 -13.11
CA ASP A 133 -2.52 -3.64 -13.73
C ASP A 133 -1.48 -3.42 -12.62
N PRO A 134 -0.63 -4.43 -12.34
CA PRO A 134 0.39 -4.33 -11.31
C PRO A 134 1.55 -3.39 -11.65
N GLN A 135 1.72 -3.02 -12.92
CA GLN A 135 2.75 -2.06 -13.36
C GLN A 135 2.27 -0.64 -13.11
N ALA A 136 1.03 -0.33 -13.48
CA ALA A 136 0.41 0.96 -13.20
C ALA A 136 -0.08 1.10 -11.74
N LEU A 137 -0.13 -0.01 -10.98
CA LEU A 137 -0.74 -0.10 -9.65
C LEU A 137 -2.19 0.39 -9.68
N THR A 138 -2.94 -0.04 -10.69
CA THR A 138 -4.35 0.29 -10.85
C THR A 138 -5.21 -0.95 -10.93
N ALA A 139 -6.48 -0.81 -10.57
CA ALA A 139 -7.45 -1.88 -10.70
C ALA A 139 -8.82 -1.32 -11.06
N THR A 140 -9.50 -1.98 -11.99
CA THR A 140 -10.86 -1.65 -12.40
C THR A 140 -11.79 -2.73 -11.88
N VAL A 141 -12.75 -2.33 -11.05
CA VAL A 141 -13.77 -3.22 -10.47
C VAL A 141 -15.11 -2.90 -11.11
N THR A 142 -15.68 -3.89 -11.79
CA THR A 142 -17.01 -3.80 -12.41
C THR A 142 -18.00 -4.65 -11.62
N GLY A 143 -19.21 -4.14 -11.47
CA GLY A 143 -20.25 -4.83 -10.71
C GLY A 143 -21.59 -4.11 -10.75
N THR A 144 -22.53 -4.59 -9.96
CA THR A 144 -23.87 -4.02 -9.83
C THR A 144 -23.96 -3.24 -8.53
N LEU A 145 -24.18 -1.92 -8.65
CA LEU A 145 -24.47 -1.03 -7.53
C LEU A 145 -25.99 -1.00 -7.29
N LYS A 146 -26.41 -1.43 -6.11
CA LYS A 146 -27.79 -1.38 -5.64
C LYS A 146 -27.93 -0.29 -4.60
N THR A 147 -28.94 0.55 -4.76
CA THR A 147 -29.32 1.57 -3.78
C THR A 147 -30.66 1.20 -3.19
N PHE A 148 -30.75 1.24 -1.86
CA PHE A 148 -31.93 0.90 -1.10
C PHE A 148 -32.43 2.11 -0.32
N VAL A 149 -33.74 2.16 -0.12
CA VAL A 149 -34.39 3.03 0.88
C VAL A 149 -35.17 2.12 1.80
N GLY A 150 -34.73 2.00 3.05
CA GLY A 150 -35.21 0.96 3.96
C GLY A 150 -35.07 -0.43 3.34
N ALA A 151 -36.20 -1.13 3.12
CA ALA A 151 -36.22 -2.49 2.58
C ALA A 151 -36.37 -2.56 1.04
N GLN A 152 -36.54 -1.44 0.34
CA GLN A 152 -36.83 -1.42 -1.09
C GLN A 152 -35.60 -1.04 -1.93
N VAL A 153 -35.39 -1.73 -3.05
CA VAL A 153 -34.38 -1.37 -4.05
C VAL A 153 -34.94 -0.25 -4.93
N ILE A 154 -34.31 0.92 -4.90
CA ILE A 154 -34.72 2.08 -5.71
C ILE A 154 -33.88 2.24 -6.98
N ALA A 155 -32.66 1.68 -7.01
CA ALA A 155 -31.80 1.67 -8.18
C ALA A 155 -30.93 0.40 -8.20
N SER A 156 -30.66 -0.11 -9.39
CA SER A 156 -29.75 -1.23 -9.62
C SER A 156 -29.06 -1.00 -10.96
N GLN A 157 -27.77 -0.66 -10.94
CA GLN A 157 -27.05 -0.23 -12.14
C GLN A 157 -25.69 -0.90 -12.21
N GLN A 158 -25.27 -1.27 -13.42
CA GLN A 158 -23.90 -1.72 -13.65
C GLN A 158 -22.98 -0.49 -13.62
N ARG A 159 -21.91 -0.60 -12.84
CA ARG A 159 -20.92 0.45 -12.62
C ARG A 159 -19.53 -0.14 -12.60
N SER A 160 -18.57 0.65 -13.07
CA SER A 160 -17.16 0.36 -13.02
C SER A 160 -16.44 1.43 -12.21
N PHE A 161 -15.50 1.01 -11.37
CA PHE A 161 -14.73 1.89 -10.51
C PHE A 161 -13.25 1.62 -10.70
N GLU A 162 -12.47 2.67 -10.88
CA GLU A 162 -11.02 2.60 -10.94
C GLU A 162 -10.43 2.94 -9.57
N PHE A 163 -9.52 2.09 -9.11
CA PHE A 163 -8.73 2.23 -7.90
C PHE A 163 -7.28 2.44 -8.31
N SER A 164 -6.65 3.49 -7.79
CA SER A 164 -5.22 3.72 -7.99
C SER A 164 -4.50 3.61 -6.65
N TRP A 165 -3.35 2.95 -6.70
CA TRP A 165 -2.58 2.59 -5.52
C TRP A 165 -1.19 3.17 -5.60
N ASN A 166 -0.64 3.51 -4.43
CA ASN A 166 0.77 3.76 -4.27
C ASN A 166 1.37 2.69 -3.38
N ARG A 167 2.59 2.27 -3.70
CA ARG A 167 3.28 1.24 -2.95
C ARG A 167 4.20 1.86 -1.90
N ARG A 168 4.12 1.34 -0.67
CA ARG A 168 5.00 1.72 0.44
C ARG A 168 5.56 0.48 1.10
N GLY A 169 6.79 0.11 0.74
CA GLY A 169 7.41 -1.13 1.17
C GLY A 169 6.62 -2.34 0.65
N LEU A 170 5.98 -3.07 1.56
CA LEU A 170 5.19 -4.26 1.26
C LEU A 170 3.66 -4.01 1.23
N SER A 171 3.21 -2.79 1.51
CA SER A 171 1.79 -2.44 1.52
C SER A 171 1.39 -1.51 0.37
N LEU A 172 0.09 -1.51 0.06
CA LEU A 172 -0.54 -0.59 -0.87
C LEU A 172 -1.36 0.44 -0.10
N GLY A 173 -1.22 1.71 -0.46
CA GLY A 173 -2.07 2.81 -0.01
C GLY A 173 -2.96 3.30 -1.14
N LEU A 174 -4.25 3.46 -0.88
CA LEU A 174 -5.20 3.98 -1.88
C LEU A 174 -4.92 5.47 -2.13
N THR A 175 -4.63 5.85 -3.37
CA THR A 175 -4.41 7.25 -3.74
C THR A 175 -5.66 7.89 -4.33
N SER A 176 -6.43 7.14 -5.12
CA SER A 176 -7.65 7.61 -5.76
C SER A 176 -8.64 6.49 -5.97
N PHE A 177 -9.91 6.86 -5.93
CA PHE A 177 -11.04 6.01 -6.24
C PHE A 177 -12.03 6.85 -7.06
N ARG A 178 -12.40 6.38 -8.25
CA ARG A 178 -13.34 7.10 -9.13
C ARG A 178 -14.27 6.16 -9.86
N GLN A 179 -15.51 6.61 -10.07
CA GLN A 179 -16.44 5.91 -10.96
C GLN A 179 -16.04 6.19 -12.41
N LEU A 180 -15.96 5.14 -13.22
CA LEU A 180 -15.79 5.26 -14.66
C LEU A 180 -17.13 5.56 -15.35
N PRO A 181 -17.13 6.27 -16.49
CA PRO A 181 -18.33 6.47 -17.29
C PRO A 181 -18.92 5.12 -17.69
N THR A 182 -20.25 5.05 -17.73
CA THR A 182 -20.93 3.89 -18.31
C THR A 182 -20.91 4.04 -19.84
N GLU A 183 -20.82 2.94 -20.63
CA GLU A 183 -20.86 3.01 -22.12
C GLU A 183 -22.04 3.83 -22.68
N ASN A 184 -23.15 3.94 -21.93
CA ASN A 184 -24.32 4.73 -22.31
C ASN A 184 -24.21 6.24 -22.00
N GLU A 185 -23.25 6.68 -21.18
CA GLU A 185 -23.03 8.09 -20.82
C GLU A 185 -22.02 8.78 -21.77
N GLU A 186 -21.18 8.04 -22.48
CA GLU A 186 -20.24 8.58 -23.49
C GLU A 186 -20.94 8.99 -24.80
N ALA A 187 -22.22 8.66 -24.97
CA ALA A 187 -22.99 8.94 -26.18
C ALA A 187 -23.63 10.34 -26.24
N ASN A 188 -23.39 11.22 -25.25
CA ASN A 188 -23.92 12.59 -25.29
C ASN A 188 -22.81 13.63 -25.02
N PRO A 189 -22.24 14.24 -26.07
CA PRO A 189 -21.25 15.31 -25.95
C PRO A 189 -21.82 16.64 -25.43
#